data_AF-A0A1V4LW02-F1
#
_entry.id   AF-A0A1V4LW02-F1
#
_cell.length_a   1.000
_cell.length_b   1.000
_cell.length_c   1.000
_cell.angle_alpha   90.00
_cell.angle_beta   90.00
_cell.angle_gamma   90.00
#
_symmetry.space_group_name_H-M   'P 1'
#
loop_
_entity.id
_entity.type
_entity.pdbx_description
1 polymer ?
#
loop_
_entity_poly.entity_id
_entity_poly.type
_entity_poly.pdbx_seq_one_letter_code
_entity_poly.pdbx_strand_id
1 'polypeptide(L)'
;MQTHKNLDSERYLILRARLDSGLRKLLTHSSPSLDKLYNAMAYGVFEPGKCLRPILAYSACEAMGGQLDAADGVACALELMHAYSLIHDDLPALDDALVRRGKPALHVAYGESNALIAGDALQALAFESLAQPSAVSAETRLQMVAVMARAAGPSGLAGGQFLDMALAGARPTLEQVAEMQRLKTGALIEASVVLGAMASGAAVETSRFVALRKYAALIGRAFQVCDDILDVVGDRVALGKAVHADQHADKSTAVSSMGLEGAQQYASQLLRGALTALDAFGPEADALRQLAHVVVERDL
;
A
#
# COMPACT_ATOMS: atom_id res chain seq x y z
N MET A 1 3.98 -32.75 -2.25
CA MET A 1 4.46 -31.90 -3.36
C MET A 1 3.74 -30.55 -3.25
N GLN A 2 4.21 -29.69 -2.35
CA GLN A 2 3.65 -28.36 -2.09
C GLN A 2 4.68 -27.34 -2.56
N THR A 3 4.53 -26.89 -3.80
CA THR A 3 5.34 -25.82 -4.39
C THR A 3 4.37 -24.76 -4.84
N HIS A 4 4.02 -23.82 -3.97
CA HIS A 4 3.47 -22.49 -4.25
C HIS A 4 3.13 -21.89 -2.87
N LYS A 5 3.97 -21.02 -2.28
CA LYS A 5 3.52 -20.21 -1.12
C LYS A 5 4.34 -18.99 -0.68
N ASN A 6 5.39 -18.60 -1.37
CA ASN A 6 6.03 -17.30 -1.13
C ASN A 6 6.35 -16.66 -2.48
N LEU A 7 6.21 -15.33 -2.58
CA LEU A 7 7.00 -14.59 -3.56
C LEU A 7 8.44 -15.11 -3.41
N ASP A 8 9.10 -15.50 -4.50
CA ASP A 8 10.45 -16.06 -4.43
C ASP A 8 11.29 -15.22 -3.47
N SER A 9 11.70 -15.83 -2.35
CA SER A 9 12.28 -15.09 -1.22
C SER A 9 13.56 -14.37 -1.65
N GLU A 10 14.26 -14.91 -2.65
CA GLU A 10 15.39 -14.26 -3.29
C GLU A 10 14.97 -12.99 -4.04
N ARG A 11 13.93 -13.08 -4.87
CA ARG A 11 13.38 -11.93 -5.61
C ARG A 11 12.91 -10.82 -4.67
N TYR A 12 12.22 -11.16 -3.58
CA TYR A 12 11.83 -10.19 -2.55
C TYR A 12 13.04 -9.41 -2.02
N LEU A 13 14.11 -10.12 -1.64
CA LEU A 13 15.33 -9.52 -1.10
C LEU A 13 16.02 -8.61 -2.12
N ILE A 14 16.06 -9.00 -3.40
CA ILE A 14 16.61 -8.19 -4.48
C ILE A 14 15.83 -6.88 -4.64
N LEU A 15 14.50 -6.95 -4.72
CA LEU A 15 13.65 -5.77 -4.88
C LEU A 15 13.71 -4.87 -3.64
N ARG A 16 13.80 -5.45 -2.44
CA ARG A 16 13.96 -4.71 -1.19
C ARG A 16 15.31 -3.97 -1.15
N ALA A 17 16.41 -4.63 -1.51
CA ALA A 17 17.72 -3.99 -1.56
C ALA A 17 17.77 -2.86 -2.59
N ARG A 18 17.11 -3.04 -3.74
CA ARG A 18 16.97 -2.02 -4.79
C ARG A 18 16.20 -0.79 -4.28
N LEU A 19 15.04 -1.02 -3.66
CA LEU A 19 14.24 0.03 -3.02
C LEU A 19 15.04 0.78 -1.95
N ASP A 20 15.68 0.06 -1.03
CA ASP A 20 16.47 0.66 0.06
C ASP A 20 17.61 1.54 -0.50
N SER A 21 18.26 1.12 -1.58
CA SER A 21 19.29 1.91 -2.27
C SER A 21 18.72 3.22 -2.83
N GLY A 22 17.56 3.18 -3.48
CA GLY A 22 16.87 4.36 -3.99
C GLY A 22 16.46 5.33 -2.87
N LEU A 23 15.84 4.82 -1.81
CA LEU A 23 15.41 5.61 -0.65
C LEU A 23 16.60 6.27 0.05
N ARG A 24 17.74 5.57 0.20
CA ARG A 24 18.96 6.14 0.80
C ARG A 24 19.49 7.32 0.00
N LYS A 25 19.45 7.25 -1.33
CA LYS A 25 19.85 8.38 -2.19
C LYS A 25 18.95 9.59 -1.98
N LEU A 26 17.64 9.39 -1.93
CA LEU A 26 16.66 10.48 -1.70
C LEU A 26 16.78 11.09 -0.30
N LEU A 27 17.18 10.30 0.70
CA LEU A 27 17.37 10.74 2.08
C LEU A 27 18.80 11.18 2.39
N THR A 28 19.65 11.38 1.37
CA THR A 28 20.99 11.94 1.55
C THR A 28 20.92 13.47 1.61
N HIS A 29 21.59 14.08 2.59
CA HIS A 29 21.69 15.53 2.70
C HIS A 29 23.07 15.96 3.18
N SER A 30 23.40 17.24 2.97
CA SER A 30 24.69 17.83 3.35
C SER A 30 24.60 18.90 4.43
N SER A 31 23.39 19.27 4.87
CA SER A 31 23.17 20.34 5.85
C SER A 31 23.04 19.77 7.27
N PRO A 32 24.02 19.99 8.18
CA PRO A 32 23.95 19.47 9.56
C PRO A 32 22.75 19.99 10.35
N SER A 33 22.26 21.19 10.03
CA SER A 33 21.05 21.74 10.65
C SER A 33 19.78 20.93 10.38
N LEU A 34 19.80 20.05 9.37
CA LEU A 34 18.68 19.20 9.00
C LEU A 34 18.85 17.74 9.47
N ASP A 35 19.95 17.39 10.16
CA ASP A 35 20.24 16.02 10.60
C ASP A 35 19.06 15.40 11.35
N LYS A 36 18.43 16.17 12.26
CA LYS A 36 17.30 15.68 13.04
C LYS A 36 16.08 15.32 12.17
N LEU A 37 15.79 16.13 11.16
CA LEU A 37 14.68 15.88 10.23
C LEU A 37 14.96 14.65 9.36
N TYR A 38 16.15 14.56 8.76
CA TYR A 38 16.51 13.41 7.92
C TYR A 38 16.61 12.11 8.71
N ASN A 39 17.08 12.16 9.95
CA ASN A 39 17.06 11.00 10.85
C ASN A 39 15.63 10.56 11.20
N ALA A 40 14.71 11.51 11.42
CA ALA A 40 13.30 11.20 11.64
C ALA A 40 12.66 10.58 10.38
N MET A 41 12.86 11.18 9.20
CA MET A 41 12.38 10.61 7.93
C MET A 41 12.92 9.19 7.70
N ALA A 42 14.23 8.98 7.88
CA ALA A 42 14.86 7.67 7.75
C ALA A 42 14.31 6.66 8.76
N TYR A 43 14.04 7.08 10.00
CA TYR A 43 13.45 6.22 11.03
C TYR A 43 12.11 5.64 10.56
N GLY A 44 11.20 6.48 10.06
CA GLY A 44 9.87 6.03 9.61
C GLY A 44 9.88 5.26 8.29
N VAL A 45 10.82 5.56 7.38
CA VAL A 45 10.92 4.89 6.07
C VAL A 45 11.54 3.49 6.17
N PHE A 46 12.62 3.33 6.95
CA PHE A 46 13.36 2.06 7.00
C PHE A 46 12.84 1.08 8.05
N GLU A 47 11.63 1.27 8.56
CA GLU A 47 11.00 0.27 9.44
C GLU A 47 10.73 -1.04 8.68
N PRO A 48 10.89 -2.21 9.34
CA PRO A 48 10.58 -3.50 8.72
C PRO A 48 9.14 -3.54 8.19
N GLY A 49 8.96 -3.94 6.94
CA GLY A 49 7.64 -3.97 6.31
C GLY A 49 7.61 -4.85 5.06
N LYS A 50 6.41 -5.28 4.67
CA LYS A 50 6.21 -6.18 3.52
C LYS A 50 6.50 -5.51 2.16
N CYS A 51 6.62 -4.18 2.09
CA CYS A 51 6.84 -3.40 0.86
C CYS A 51 5.96 -3.81 -0.33
N LEU A 52 4.69 -4.15 -0.05
CA LEU A 52 3.77 -4.65 -1.06
C LEU A 52 3.62 -3.66 -2.24
N ARG A 53 3.47 -2.37 -1.94
CA ARG A 53 3.25 -1.31 -2.94
C ARG A 53 4.44 -1.17 -3.91
N PRO A 54 5.69 -1.01 -3.44
CA PRO A 54 6.88 -1.10 -4.31
C PRO A 54 6.94 -2.37 -5.16
N ILE A 55 6.67 -3.54 -4.56
CA ILE A 55 6.78 -4.82 -5.26
C ILE A 55 5.70 -4.97 -6.34
N LEU A 56 4.48 -4.46 -6.09
CA LEU A 56 3.43 -4.36 -7.10
C LEU A 56 3.86 -3.47 -8.26
N ALA A 57 4.50 -2.33 -7.99
CA ALA A 57 4.99 -1.43 -9.03
C ALA A 57 6.07 -2.08 -9.91
N TYR A 58 7.08 -2.70 -9.29
CA TYR A 58 8.12 -3.44 -10.03
C TYR A 58 7.51 -4.55 -10.89
N SER A 59 6.60 -5.34 -10.32
CA SER A 59 5.97 -6.47 -11.01
C SER A 59 5.06 -6.02 -12.15
N ALA A 60 4.38 -4.87 -12.01
CA ALA A 60 3.58 -4.27 -13.08
C ALA A 60 4.43 -3.70 -14.22
N CYS A 61 5.60 -3.13 -13.90
CA CYS A 61 6.56 -2.66 -14.89
C CYS A 61 7.05 -3.81 -15.77
N GLU A 62 7.52 -4.90 -15.16
CA GLU A 62 7.98 -6.09 -15.88
C GLU A 62 6.85 -6.77 -16.66
N ALA A 63 5.65 -6.86 -16.07
CA ALA A 63 4.48 -7.41 -16.77
C ALA A 63 4.12 -6.60 -18.02
N MET A 64 4.55 -5.33 -18.14
CA MET A 64 4.38 -4.50 -19.33
C MET A 64 5.65 -4.43 -20.19
N GLY A 65 6.62 -5.31 -19.97
CA GLY A 65 7.88 -5.41 -20.72
C GLY A 65 8.96 -4.40 -20.33
N GLY A 66 8.76 -3.67 -19.23
CA GLY A 66 9.72 -2.71 -18.71
C GLY A 66 10.85 -3.36 -17.92
N GLN A 67 11.93 -2.60 -17.74
CA GLN A 67 13.04 -2.97 -16.86
C GLN A 67 12.76 -2.51 -15.43
N LEU A 68 13.34 -3.20 -14.45
CA LEU A 68 13.13 -2.88 -13.03
C LEU A 68 13.59 -1.45 -12.67
N ASP A 69 14.68 -0.97 -13.28
CA ASP A 69 15.22 0.38 -13.04
C ASP A 69 14.27 1.49 -13.46
N ALA A 70 13.44 1.26 -14.47
CA ALA A 70 12.43 2.21 -14.89
C ALA A 70 11.39 2.49 -13.78
N ALA A 71 11.16 1.50 -12.89
CA ALA A 71 10.21 1.62 -11.79
C ALA A 71 10.83 2.09 -10.46
N ASP A 72 12.13 2.36 -10.37
CA ASP A 72 12.80 2.76 -9.11
C ASP A 72 12.18 4.02 -8.49
N GLY A 73 11.98 5.06 -9.32
CA GLY A 73 11.39 6.32 -8.89
C GLY A 73 9.94 6.15 -8.41
N VAL A 74 9.18 5.25 -9.05
CA VAL A 74 7.81 4.91 -8.64
C VAL A 74 7.79 4.15 -7.33
N ALA A 75 8.65 3.13 -7.20
CA ALA A 75 8.74 2.31 -6.01
C ALA A 75 9.13 3.14 -4.78
N CYS A 76 10.12 4.03 -4.93
CA CYS A 76 10.50 4.96 -3.87
C CYS A 76 9.35 5.91 -3.54
N ALA A 77 8.70 6.49 -4.55
CA ALA A 77 7.58 7.40 -4.33
C ALA A 77 6.43 6.74 -3.55
N LEU A 78 6.08 5.50 -3.87
CA LEU A 78 5.02 4.76 -3.18
C LEU A 78 5.39 4.41 -1.74
N GLU A 79 6.64 4.05 -1.47
CA GLU A 79 7.06 3.74 -0.09
C GLU A 79 7.17 5.00 0.76
N LEU A 80 7.65 6.12 0.21
CA LEU A 80 7.62 7.43 0.87
C LEU A 80 6.18 7.88 1.14
N MET A 81 5.29 7.70 0.15
CA MET A 81 3.86 7.99 0.27
C MET A 81 3.19 7.08 1.33
N HIS A 82 3.62 5.83 1.47
CA HIS A 82 3.12 4.96 2.51
C HIS A 82 3.68 5.31 3.89
N ALA A 83 4.97 5.65 3.98
CA ALA A 83 5.62 6.00 5.23
C ALA A 83 5.04 7.27 5.84
N TYR A 84 4.81 8.33 5.05
CA TYR A 84 4.19 9.55 5.59
C TYR A 84 2.80 9.25 6.16
N SER A 85 2.00 8.42 5.47
CA SER A 85 0.62 8.17 5.89
C SER A 85 0.61 7.52 7.27
N LEU A 86 1.49 6.54 7.50
CA LEU A 86 1.63 5.90 8.81
C LEU A 86 2.15 6.86 9.89
N ILE A 87 3.15 7.69 9.56
CA ILE A 87 3.71 8.65 10.51
C ILE A 87 2.64 9.63 10.99
N HIS A 88 1.81 10.13 10.06
CA HIS A 88 0.72 11.05 10.39
C HIS A 88 -0.42 10.32 11.11
N ASP A 89 -0.86 9.15 10.64
CA ASP A 89 -1.89 8.33 11.29
C ASP A 89 -1.54 8.08 12.78
N ASP A 90 -0.26 7.87 13.09
CA ASP A 90 0.21 7.64 14.46
C ASP A 90 0.15 8.88 15.38
N LEU A 91 -0.07 10.10 14.87
CA LEU A 91 -0.06 11.32 15.70
C LEU A 91 -1.18 11.32 16.76
N PRO A 92 -1.00 12.02 17.90
CA PRO A 92 -2.03 12.13 18.95
C PRO A 92 -3.38 12.69 18.48
N ALA A 93 -3.37 13.50 17.42
CA ALA A 93 -4.59 14.05 16.83
C ALA A 93 -5.38 13.04 15.98
N LEU A 94 -4.77 11.90 15.63
CA LEU A 94 -5.35 10.82 14.83
C LEU A 94 -5.47 9.55 15.70
N ASP A 95 -4.60 8.55 15.51
CA ASP A 95 -4.73 7.26 16.21
C ASP A 95 -4.08 7.24 17.60
N ASP A 96 -3.27 8.26 17.94
CA ASP A 96 -2.51 8.35 19.21
C ASP A 96 -1.70 7.06 19.51
N ALA A 97 -1.13 6.47 18.47
CA ALA A 97 -0.48 5.18 18.56
C ALA A 97 0.93 5.33 19.13
N LEU A 98 1.20 4.72 20.29
CA LEU A 98 2.53 4.81 20.94
C LEU A 98 3.61 3.94 20.27
N VAL A 99 3.21 2.91 19.52
CA VAL A 99 4.09 1.88 18.96
C VAL A 99 3.69 1.56 17.53
N ARG A 100 4.68 1.52 16.62
CA ARG A 100 4.55 1.08 15.24
C ARG A 100 5.59 -0.01 14.96
N ARG A 101 5.14 -1.15 14.43
CA ARG A 101 6.01 -2.28 14.01
C ARG A 101 7.01 -2.73 15.10
N GLY A 102 6.58 -2.72 16.36
CA GLY A 102 7.39 -3.12 17.51
C GLY A 102 8.41 -2.08 18.00
N LYS A 103 8.36 -0.86 17.48
CA LYS A 103 9.19 0.28 17.89
C LYS A 103 8.31 1.46 18.33
N PRO A 104 8.84 2.41 19.13
CA PRO A 104 8.09 3.64 19.42
C PRO A 104 7.65 4.33 18.13
N ALA A 105 6.40 4.78 18.07
CA ALA A 105 5.93 5.58 16.96
C ALA A 105 6.76 6.87 16.83
N LEU A 106 6.77 7.44 15.63
CA LEU A 106 7.73 8.50 15.32
C LEU A 106 7.57 9.74 16.20
N HIS A 107 6.32 10.10 16.54
CA HIS A 107 6.04 11.22 17.43
C HIS A 107 6.50 10.96 18.88
N VAL A 108 6.54 9.70 19.32
CA VAL A 108 7.08 9.31 20.63
C VAL A 108 8.61 9.41 20.63
N ALA A 109 9.26 8.95 19.56
CA ALA A 109 10.71 8.93 19.46
C ALA A 109 11.35 10.31 19.17
N TYR A 110 10.70 11.13 18.34
CA TYR A 110 11.26 12.39 17.85
C TYR A 110 10.45 13.63 18.26
N GLY A 111 9.27 13.46 18.88
CA GLY A 111 8.34 14.54 19.20
C GLY A 111 7.38 14.85 18.06
N GLU A 112 6.17 15.29 18.41
CA GLU A 112 5.06 15.54 17.47
C GLU A 112 5.44 16.48 16.32
N SER A 113 6.09 17.62 16.61
CA SER A 113 6.44 18.59 15.56
C SER A 113 7.41 18.00 14.53
N ASN A 114 8.35 17.14 14.96
CA ASN A 114 9.26 16.48 14.02
C ASN A 114 8.54 15.40 13.22
N ALA A 115 7.58 14.70 13.83
CA ALA A 115 6.77 13.71 13.13
C ALA A 115 5.88 14.33 12.05
N LEU A 116 5.21 15.44 12.38
CA LEU A 116 4.42 16.21 11.42
C LEU A 116 5.28 16.65 10.23
N ILE A 117 6.39 17.35 10.48
CA ILE A 117 7.29 17.88 9.44
C ILE A 117 7.95 16.74 8.63
N ALA A 118 8.32 15.63 9.27
CA ALA A 118 8.87 14.47 8.57
C ALA A 118 7.85 13.88 7.60
N GLY A 119 6.58 13.75 8.00
CA GLY A 119 5.53 13.29 7.09
C GLY A 119 5.33 14.25 5.91
N ASP A 120 5.27 15.56 6.15
CA ASP A 120 5.13 16.57 5.08
C ASP A 120 6.30 16.48 4.07
N ALA A 121 7.52 16.35 4.58
CA ALA A 121 8.72 16.23 3.76
C ALA A 121 8.73 14.93 2.94
N LEU A 122 8.32 13.80 3.53
CA LEU A 122 8.22 12.52 2.83
C LEU A 122 7.16 12.55 1.72
N GLN A 123 6.01 13.19 1.97
CA GLN A 123 4.98 13.38 0.94
C GLN A 123 5.53 14.20 -0.24
N ALA A 124 6.26 15.28 0.03
CA ALA A 124 6.90 16.09 -1.01
C ALA A 124 7.98 15.29 -1.78
N LEU A 125 8.84 14.55 -1.06
CA LEU A 125 9.88 13.70 -1.66
C LEU A 125 9.29 12.61 -2.55
N ALA A 126 8.09 12.10 -2.25
CA ALA A 126 7.42 11.14 -3.12
C ALA A 126 7.14 11.72 -4.52
N PHE A 127 6.70 12.98 -4.60
CA PHE A 127 6.51 13.65 -5.88
C PHE A 127 7.83 14.00 -6.56
N GLU A 128 8.85 14.40 -5.80
CA GLU A 128 10.19 14.63 -6.33
C GLU A 128 10.73 13.36 -6.99
N SER A 129 10.59 12.20 -6.34
CA SER A 129 10.99 10.90 -6.86
C SER A 129 10.33 10.54 -8.20
N LEU A 130 9.05 10.91 -8.40
CA LEU A 130 8.36 10.73 -9.68
C LEU A 130 8.79 11.73 -10.76
N ALA A 131 9.21 12.93 -10.35
CA ALA A 131 9.58 14.01 -11.26
C ALA A 131 11.00 13.86 -11.82
N GLN A 132 11.85 13.06 -11.17
CA GLN A 132 13.23 12.81 -11.63
C GLN A 132 13.26 12.29 -13.08
N PRO A 133 14.30 12.67 -13.87
CA PRO A 133 14.48 12.12 -15.21
C PRO A 133 14.50 10.59 -15.22
N SER A 134 13.76 9.98 -16.14
CA SER A 134 13.66 8.53 -16.30
C SER A 134 13.51 8.15 -17.77
N ALA A 135 13.40 6.85 -18.05
CA ALA A 135 13.29 6.30 -19.40
C ALA A 135 11.99 6.70 -20.13
N VAL A 136 10.95 7.15 -19.41
CA VAL A 136 9.67 7.57 -19.99
C VAL A 136 9.66 9.06 -20.32
N SER A 137 8.75 9.48 -21.20
CA SER A 137 8.63 10.90 -21.61
C SER A 137 8.23 11.80 -20.43
N ALA A 138 8.49 13.10 -20.55
CA ALA A 138 8.02 14.08 -19.57
C ALA A 138 6.49 14.11 -19.45
N GLU A 139 5.78 13.85 -20.55
CA GLU A 139 4.32 13.73 -20.57
C GLU A 139 3.85 12.53 -19.73
N THR A 140 4.47 11.35 -19.91
CA THR A 140 4.16 10.17 -19.09
C THR A 140 4.47 10.42 -17.62
N ARG A 141 5.60 11.06 -17.29
CA ARG A 141 5.92 11.43 -15.90
C ARG A 141 4.88 12.39 -15.31
N LEU A 142 4.39 13.37 -16.07
CA LEU A 142 3.33 14.28 -15.61
C LEU A 142 2.02 13.52 -15.33
N GLN A 143 1.66 12.56 -16.19
CA GLN A 143 0.51 11.69 -15.95
C GLN A 143 0.71 10.83 -14.69
N MET A 144 1.92 10.32 -14.43
CA MET A 144 2.24 9.57 -13.22
C MET A 144 2.09 10.44 -11.97
N VAL A 145 2.57 11.69 -12.00
CA VAL A 145 2.34 12.66 -10.92
C VAL A 145 0.85 12.88 -10.69
N ALA A 146 0.05 13.02 -11.75
CA ALA A 146 -1.40 13.19 -11.62
C ALA A 146 -2.10 11.96 -11.00
N VAL A 147 -1.67 10.74 -11.36
CA VAL A 147 -2.16 9.50 -10.75
C VAL A 147 -1.82 9.45 -9.26
N MET A 148 -0.56 9.74 -8.89
CA MET A 148 -0.14 9.78 -7.49
C MET A 148 -0.90 10.84 -6.70
N ALA A 149 -1.06 12.06 -7.25
CA ALA A 149 -1.78 13.15 -6.59
C ALA A 149 -3.24 12.79 -6.31
N ARG A 150 -3.92 12.14 -7.27
CA ARG A 150 -5.30 11.68 -7.07
C ARG A 150 -5.39 10.58 -6.02
N ALA A 151 -4.45 9.63 -6.03
CA ALA A 151 -4.43 8.50 -5.10
C ALA A 151 -4.06 8.90 -3.66
N ALA A 152 -3.20 9.91 -3.49
CA ALA A 152 -2.79 10.41 -2.18
C ALA A 152 -3.76 11.46 -1.61
N GLY A 153 -4.43 12.22 -2.49
CA GLY A 153 -5.23 13.38 -2.13
C GLY A 153 -6.67 13.06 -1.65
N PRO A 154 -7.59 14.03 -1.75
CA PRO A 154 -8.95 13.92 -1.19
C PRO A 154 -9.83 12.88 -1.89
N SER A 155 -9.50 12.52 -3.14
CA SER A 155 -10.18 11.43 -3.87
C SER A 155 -9.50 10.06 -3.67
N GLY A 156 -8.59 9.96 -2.70
CA GLY A 156 -7.86 8.76 -2.33
C GLY A 156 -7.52 8.76 -0.85
N LEU A 157 -6.27 8.44 -0.51
CA LEU A 157 -5.77 8.19 0.84
C LEU A 157 -6.24 9.22 1.87
N ALA A 158 -6.03 10.52 1.63
CA ALA A 158 -6.42 11.56 2.59
C ALA A 158 -7.95 11.63 2.78
N GLY A 159 -8.73 11.44 1.72
CA GLY A 159 -10.18 11.37 1.82
C GLY A 159 -10.65 10.13 2.59
N GLY A 160 -9.99 9.01 2.38
CA GLY A 160 -10.21 7.78 3.15
C GLY A 160 -9.91 7.98 4.63
N GLN A 161 -8.80 8.63 4.96
CA GLN A 161 -8.45 8.95 6.35
C GLN A 161 -9.48 9.88 6.99
N PHE A 162 -9.94 10.91 6.27
CA PHE A 162 -11.01 11.79 6.76
C PHE A 162 -12.31 11.04 7.03
N LEU A 163 -12.72 10.14 6.14
CA LEU A 163 -13.90 9.31 6.35
C LEU A 163 -13.72 8.38 7.54
N ASP A 164 -12.56 7.74 7.70
CA ASP A 164 -12.28 6.85 8.83
C ASP A 164 -12.47 7.56 10.17
N MET A 165 -11.92 8.77 10.30
CA MET A 165 -12.14 9.62 11.47
C MET A 165 -13.62 9.99 11.67
N ALA A 166 -14.34 10.32 10.59
CA ALA A 166 -15.76 10.70 10.66
C ALA A 166 -16.66 9.51 11.03
N LEU A 167 -16.23 8.28 10.73
CA LEU A 167 -16.94 7.06 11.08
C LEU A 167 -16.57 6.53 12.47
N ALA A 168 -15.49 7.02 13.09
CA ALA A 168 -15.09 6.64 14.44
C ALA A 168 -16.20 6.98 15.45
N GLY A 169 -16.66 5.97 16.20
CA GLY A 169 -17.76 6.11 17.17
C GLY A 169 -19.16 6.20 16.56
N ALA A 170 -19.31 6.09 15.24
CA ALA A 170 -20.59 5.99 14.55
C ALA A 170 -21.02 4.53 14.30
N ARG A 171 -22.21 4.35 13.73
CA ARG A 171 -22.68 3.08 13.16
C ARG A 171 -22.75 3.19 11.63
N PRO A 172 -21.60 3.10 10.94
CA PRO A 172 -21.57 3.29 9.49
C PRO A 172 -22.35 2.21 8.75
N THR A 173 -22.86 2.54 7.56
CA THR A 173 -23.35 1.53 6.63
C THR A 173 -22.15 0.81 5.98
N LEU A 174 -22.42 -0.37 5.41
CA LEU A 174 -21.40 -1.12 4.67
C LEU A 174 -20.87 -0.36 3.47
N GLU A 175 -21.73 0.43 2.82
CA GLU A 175 -21.33 1.29 1.69
C GLU A 175 -20.35 2.37 2.13
N GLN A 176 -20.56 2.97 3.31
CA GLN A 176 -19.65 3.98 3.86
C GLN A 176 -18.30 3.37 4.23
N VAL A 177 -18.28 2.18 4.84
CA VAL A 177 -17.01 1.50 5.16
C VAL A 177 -16.29 1.06 3.89
N ALA A 178 -17.00 0.49 2.92
CA ALA A 178 -16.41 0.11 1.64
C ALA A 178 -15.80 1.31 0.89
N GLU A 179 -16.47 2.46 0.90
CA GLU A 179 -15.93 3.68 0.29
C GLU A 179 -14.70 4.20 1.03
N MET A 180 -14.75 4.26 2.37
CA MET A 180 -13.62 4.63 3.20
C MET A 180 -12.40 3.74 2.90
N GLN A 181 -12.58 2.43 2.92
CA GLN A 181 -11.49 1.47 2.70
C GLN A 181 -10.94 1.53 1.27
N ARG A 182 -11.82 1.70 0.27
CA ARG A 182 -11.43 1.90 -1.13
C ARG A 182 -10.51 3.11 -1.26
N LEU A 183 -10.80 4.19 -0.54
CA LEU A 183 -10.01 5.42 -0.55
C LEU A 183 -8.72 5.29 0.29
N LYS A 184 -8.82 4.88 1.56
CA LYS A 184 -7.70 4.83 2.51
C LYS A 184 -6.63 3.82 2.10
N THR A 185 -7.04 2.63 1.67
CA THR A 185 -6.12 1.52 1.37
C THR A 185 -6.07 1.21 -0.12
N GLY A 186 -7.24 1.09 -0.75
CA GLY A 186 -7.37 0.64 -2.13
C GLY A 186 -6.71 1.57 -3.15
N ALA A 187 -6.87 2.89 -2.99
CA ALA A 187 -6.39 3.89 -3.95
C ALA A 187 -4.87 3.81 -4.17
N LEU A 188 -4.08 3.65 -3.10
CA LEU A 188 -2.63 3.59 -3.22
C LEU A 188 -2.14 2.22 -3.71
N ILE A 189 -2.87 1.13 -3.46
CA ILE A 189 -2.61 -0.18 -4.07
C ILE A 189 -2.87 -0.12 -5.58
N GLU A 190 -3.99 0.48 -6.00
CA GLU A 190 -4.31 0.65 -7.42
C GLU A 190 -3.23 1.50 -8.11
N ALA A 191 -2.87 2.63 -7.50
CA ALA A 191 -1.81 3.50 -8.01
C ALA A 191 -0.47 2.77 -8.13
N SER A 192 -0.15 1.82 -7.24
CA SER A 192 1.10 1.07 -7.30
C SER A 192 1.24 0.29 -8.61
N VAL A 193 0.19 -0.43 -9.00
CA VAL A 193 0.19 -1.20 -10.25
C VAL A 193 0.16 -0.27 -11.46
N VAL A 194 -0.68 0.77 -11.43
CA VAL A 194 -0.82 1.71 -12.55
C VAL A 194 0.48 2.47 -12.82
N LEU A 195 1.10 3.02 -11.79
CA LEU A 195 2.35 3.76 -11.94
C LEU A 195 3.50 2.85 -12.39
N GLY A 196 3.55 1.61 -11.89
CA GLY A 196 4.52 0.61 -12.36
C GLY A 196 4.34 0.28 -13.84
N ALA A 197 3.10 0.08 -14.28
CA ALA A 197 2.78 -0.15 -15.68
C ALA A 197 3.12 1.05 -16.58
N MET A 198 2.92 2.29 -16.11
CA MET A 198 3.31 3.50 -16.83
C MET A 198 4.83 3.65 -16.93
N ALA A 199 5.55 3.29 -15.87
CA ALA A 199 7.00 3.36 -15.81
C ALA A 199 7.68 2.42 -16.83
N SER A 200 7.01 1.37 -17.30
CA SER A 200 7.56 0.48 -18.34
C SER A 200 7.75 1.18 -19.69
N GLY A 201 7.13 2.35 -19.89
CA GLY A 201 7.08 3.05 -21.18
C GLY A 201 6.06 2.45 -22.16
N ALA A 202 5.28 1.45 -21.75
CA ALA A 202 4.21 0.91 -22.57
C ALA A 202 3.03 1.90 -22.70
N ALA A 203 2.34 1.85 -23.84
CA ALA A 203 1.19 2.70 -24.07
C ALA A 203 0.02 2.37 -23.11
N VAL A 204 -0.55 3.43 -22.51
CA VAL A 204 -1.60 3.35 -21.48
C VAL A 204 -2.98 2.92 -22.02
N GLU A 205 -3.21 3.02 -23.33
CA GLU A 205 -4.50 2.64 -23.96
C GLU A 205 -4.50 1.20 -24.50
N THR A 206 -3.55 0.36 -24.07
CA THR A 206 -3.49 -1.04 -24.49
C THR A 206 -4.46 -1.92 -23.69
N SER A 207 -4.95 -3.00 -24.31
CA SER A 207 -5.78 -3.99 -23.63
C SER A 207 -5.09 -4.57 -22.38
N ARG A 208 -3.77 -4.73 -22.42
CA ARG A 208 -2.92 -5.13 -21.29
C ARG A 208 -2.96 -4.12 -20.14
N PHE A 209 -2.86 -2.83 -20.44
CA PHE A 209 -2.94 -1.80 -19.40
C PHE A 209 -4.33 -1.76 -18.73
N VAL A 210 -5.40 -1.84 -19.51
CA VAL A 210 -6.79 -1.94 -19.00
C VAL A 210 -6.95 -3.17 -18.08
N ALA A 211 -6.36 -4.29 -18.49
CA ALA A 211 -6.37 -5.52 -17.72
C ALA A 211 -5.62 -5.39 -16.39
N LEU A 212 -4.45 -4.72 -16.36
CA LEU A 212 -3.73 -4.41 -15.11
C LEU A 212 -4.51 -3.49 -14.19
N ARG A 213 -5.22 -2.49 -14.71
CA ARG A 213 -6.10 -1.64 -13.89
C ARG A 213 -7.20 -2.44 -13.22
N LYS A 214 -7.82 -3.37 -13.97
CA LYS A 214 -8.83 -4.29 -13.41
C LYS A 214 -8.24 -5.18 -12.33
N TYR A 215 -7.06 -5.76 -12.57
CA TYR A 215 -6.32 -6.52 -11.57
C TYR A 215 -6.10 -5.69 -10.29
N ALA A 216 -5.60 -4.47 -10.43
CA ALA A 216 -5.24 -3.60 -9.32
C ALA A 216 -6.45 -3.26 -8.43
N ALA A 217 -7.59 -2.94 -9.04
CA ALA A 217 -8.83 -2.68 -8.32
C ALA A 217 -9.34 -3.91 -7.55
N LEU A 218 -9.20 -5.11 -8.12
CA LEU A 218 -9.61 -6.36 -7.47
C LEU A 218 -8.68 -6.71 -6.29
N ILE A 219 -7.37 -6.53 -6.45
CA ILE A 219 -6.40 -6.74 -5.37
C ILE A 219 -6.55 -5.72 -4.25
N GLY A 220 -6.79 -4.45 -4.56
CA GLY A 220 -7.05 -3.42 -3.55
C GLY A 220 -8.28 -3.77 -2.69
N ARG A 221 -9.36 -4.25 -3.32
CA ARG A 221 -10.56 -4.74 -2.62
C ARG A 221 -10.27 -6.01 -1.81
N ALA A 222 -9.53 -6.96 -2.38
CA ALA A 222 -9.23 -8.22 -1.72
C ALA A 222 -8.38 -8.00 -0.45
N PHE A 223 -7.39 -7.10 -0.52
CA PHE A 223 -6.55 -6.73 0.61
C PHE A 223 -7.40 -6.30 1.80
N GLN A 224 -8.41 -5.46 1.57
CA GLN A 224 -9.28 -4.99 2.62
C GLN A 224 -10.16 -6.07 3.21
N VAL A 225 -10.80 -6.88 2.37
CA VAL A 225 -11.64 -8.00 2.84
C VAL A 225 -10.82 -8.95 3.71
N CYS A 226 -9.55 -9.17 3.33
CA CYS A 226 -8.64 -10.00 4.11
C CYS A 226 -8.18 -9.33 5.42
N ASP A 227 -7.96 -8.01 5.45
CA ASP A 227 -7.72 -7.29 6.71
C ASP A 227 -8.92 -7.43 7.66
N ASP A 228 -10.15 -7.22 7.18
CA ASP A 228 -11.37 -7.39 7.98
C ASP A 228 -11.51 -8.84 8.54
N ILE A 229 -11.14 -9.85 7.75
CA ILE A 229 -11.11 -11.25 8.18
C ILE A 229 -10.07 -11.47 9.28
N LEU A 230 -8.86 -10.94 9.08
CA LEU A 230 -7.74 -11.10 10.02
C LEU A 230 -8.04 -10.44 11.37
N ASP A 231 -8.67 -9.26 11.37
CA ASP A 231 -9.07 -8.58 12.59
C ASP A 231 -10.03 -9.47 13.41
N VAL A 232 -11.07 -10.03 12.77
CA VAL A 232 -12.04 -10.89 13.47
C VAL A 232 -11.43 -12.21 13.93
N VAL A 233 -10.55 -12.83 13.15
CA VAL A 233 -9.88 -14.08 13.53
C VAL A 233 -8.85 -13.85 14.64
N GLY A 234 -8.06 -12.79 14.54
CA GLY A 234 -7.09 -12.38 15.54
C GLY A 234 -7.76 -12.06 16.88
N ASP A 235 -8.88 -11.34 16.84
CA ASP A 235 -9.70 -11.07 18.02
C ASP A 235 -10.20 -12.36 18.67
N ARG A 236 -10.65 -13.36 17.89
CA ARG A 236 -11.08 -14.67 18.44
C ARG A 236 -9.95 -15.41 19.16
N VAL A 237 -8.73 -15.35 18.65
CA VAL A 237 -7.55 -15.97 19.29
C VAL A 237 -7.17 -15.22 20.57
N ALA A 238 -7.22 -13.88 20.55
CA ALA A 238 -6.95 -13.04 21.73
C ALA A 238 -8.03 -13.19 22.82
N LEU A 239 -9.31 -13.25 22.43
CA LEU A 239 -10.47 -13.47 23.30
C LEU A 239 -10.51 -14.89 23.90
N GLY A 240 -9.76 -15.84 23.34
CA GLY A 240 -9.43 -17.12 23.99
C GLY A 240 -8.61 -16.97 25.28
N LYS A 241 -8.20 -15.75 25.66
CA LYS A 241 -7.53 -15.41 26.93
C LYS A 241 -8.21 -14.33 27.79
N ALA A 242 -9.29 -13.70 27.38
CA ALA A 242 -10.16 -12.94 28.30
C ALA A 242 -11.48 -12.56 27.62
N VAL A 243 -12.56 -12.66 28.38
CA VAL A 243 -13.97 -12.38 28.05
C VAL A 243 -14.16 -10.92 27.64
N HIS A 244 -14.78 -10.65 26.48
CA HIS A 244 -15.86 -9.66 26.22
C HIS A 244 -16.28 -9.70 24.74
N ALA A 245 -17.14 -10.67 24.38
CA ALA A 245 -17.61 -10.90 23.00
C ALA A 245 -18.65 -9.87 22.49
N ASP A 246 -19.13 -8.95 23.33
CA ASP A 246 -20.24 -8.04 22.99
C ASP A 246 -19.82 -6.66 22.44
N GLN A 247 -18.53 -6.31 22.44
CA GLN A 247 -18.09 -4.98 21.97
C GLN A 247 -17.76 -4.89 20.47
N HIS A 248 -17.74 -6.02 19.75
CA HIS A 248 -17.37 -6.05 18.31
C HIS A 248 -18.57 -6.13 17.35
N ALA A 249 -19.79 -6.24 17.86
CA ALA A 249 -21.00 -6.26 17.03
C ALA A 249 -21.30 -4.91 16.34
N ASP A 250 -20.61 -3.82 16.71
CA ASP A 250 -20.85 -2.48 16.18
C ASP A 250 -19.84 -2.02 15.09
N LYS A 251 -18.89 -2.87 14.66
CA LYS A 251 -18.00 -2.57 13.52
C LYS A 251 -18.61 -3.09 12.20
N SER A 252 -18.99 -2.19 11.30
CA SER A 252 -19.51 -2.52 9.97
C SER A 252 -18.39 -2.97 9.02
N THR A 253 -18.06 -4.25 9.01
CA THR A 253 -16.99 -4.84 8.18
C THR A 253 -17.57 -5.77 7.12
N ALA A 254 -16.76 -6.22 6.16
CA ALA A 254 -17.17 -7.28 5.24
C ALA A 254 -17.65 -8.55 6.00
N VAL A 255 -17.00 -8.86 7.13
CA VAL A 255 -17.34 -9.98 7.99
C VAL A 255 -18.67 -9.74 8.72
N SER A 256 -18.96 -8.52 9.17
CA SER A 256 -20.25 -8.23 9.84
C SER A 256 -21.43 -8.31 8.86
N SER A 257 -21.20 -7.98 7.58
CA SER A 257 -22.24 -8.09 6.54
C SER A 257 -22.49 -9.52 6.06
N MET A 258 -21.41 -10.25 5.76
CA MET A 258 -21.49 -11.48 4.98
C MET A 258 -21.24 -12.73 5.83
N GLY A 259 -20.88 -12.55 7.10
CA GLY A 259 -20.28 -13.58 7.93
C GLY A 259 -18.84 -13.90 7.50
N LEU A 260 -18.11 -14.61 8.36
CA LEU A 260 -16.72 -15.00 8.09
C LEU A 260 -16.59 -15.85 6.82
N GLU A 261 -17.47 -16.84 6.67
CA GLU A 261 -17.46 -17.73 5.50
C GLU A 261 -17.80 -16.97 4.21
N GLY A 262 -18.79 -16.06 4.25
CA GLY A 262 -19.14 -15.22 3.11
C GLY A 262 -17.99 -14.27 2.71
N ALA A 263 -17.29 -13.68 3.69
CA ALA A 263 -16.12 -12.85 3.45
C ALA A 263 -14.97 -13.65 2.81
N GLN A 264 -14.71 -14.88 3.27
CA GLN A 264 -13.71 -15.78 2.67
C GLN A 264 -14.06 -16.18 1.22
N GLN A 265 -15.32 -16.48 0.96
CA GLN A 265 -15.81 -16.77 -0.39
C GLN A 265 -15.66 -15.57 -1.32
N TYR A 266 -15.97 -14.37 -0.81
CA TYR A 266 -15.83 -13.13 -1.55
C TYR A 266 -14.35 -12.78 -1.84
N ALA A 267 -13.45 -12.94 -0.87
CA ALA A 267 -12.01 -12.82 -1.09
C ALA A 267 -11.51 -13.78 -2.18
N SER A 268 -12.00 -15.03 -2.18
CA SER A 268 -11.70 -16.03 -3.22
C SER A 268 -12.25 -15.64 -4.60
N GLN A 269 -13.40 -14.97 -4.66
CA GLN A 269 -13.96 -14.44 -5.93
C GLN A 269 -13.10 -13.29 -6.47
N LEU A 270 -12.66 -12.38 -5.59
CA LEU A 270 -11.77 -11.28 -5.97
C LEU A 270 -10.42 -11.80 -6.49
N LEU A 271 -9.84 -12.81 -5.84
CA LEU A 271 -8.64 -13.51 -6.30
C LEU A 271 -8.83 -14.06 -7.71
N ARG A 272 -9.89 -14.85 -7.94
CA ARG A 272 -10.17 -15.42 -9.27
C ARG A 272 -10.32 -14.33 -10.33
N GLY A 273 -11.06 -13.26 -10.02
CA GLY A 273 -11.21 -12.13 -10.94
C GLY A 273 -9.88 -11.44 -11.25
N ALA A 274 -9.00 -11.28 -10.26
CA ALA A 274 -7.68 -10.69 -10.45
C ALA A 274 -6.80 -11.59 -11.34
N LEU A 275 -6.81 -12.91 -11.12
CA LEU A 275 -6.08 -13.86 -11.95
C LEU A 275 -6.61 -13.87 -13.40
N THR A 276 -7.93 -13.89 -13.60
CA THR A 276 -8.54 -13.78 -14.94
C THR A 276 -8.18 -12.48 -15.65
N ALA A 277 -8.02 -11.38 -14.91
CA ALA A 277 -7.54 -10.13 -15.52
C ALA A 277 -6.10 -10.26 -16.07
N LEU A 278 -5.32 -11.25 -15.61
CA LEU A 278 -3.97 -11.52 -16.11
C LEU A 278 -3.92 -12.60 -17.19
N ASP A 279 -5.05 -13.11 -17.70
CA ASP A 279 -5.09 -14.17 -18.73
C ASP A 279 -4.44 -13.73 -20.05
N ALA A 280 -4.43 -12.42 -20.33
CA ALA A 280 -3.80 -11.85 -21.52
C ALA A 280 -2.26 -11.72 -21.42
N PHE A 281 -1.66 -12.10 -20.29
CA PHE A 281 -0.23 -11.99 -20.02
C PHE A 281 0.45 -13.36 -19.99
N GLY A 282 1.69 -13.42 -20.45
CA GLY A 282 2.53 -14.60 -20.30
C GLY A 282 3.17 -14.72 -18.91
N PRO A 283 4.34 -15.41 -18.82
CA PRO A 283 5.11 -15.55 -17.59
C PRO A 283 5.54 -14.22 -16.95
N GLU A 284 5.61 -13.14 -17.72
CA GLU A 284 5.95 -11.80 -17.21
C GLU A 284 4.99 -11.28 -16.12
N ALA A 285 3.77 -11.82 -16.03
CA ALA A 285 2.80 -11.49 -14.97
C ALA A 285 2.80 -12.48 -13.79
N ASP A 286 3.71 -13.47 -13.75
CA ASP A 286 3.71 -14.48 -12.68
C ASP A 286 3.93 -13.88 -11.29
N ALA A 287 4.77 -12.84 -11.19
CA ALA A 287 4.95 -12.11 -9.94
C ALA A 287 3.63 -11.47 -9.46
N LEU A 288 2.82 -10.90 -10.36
CA LEU A 288 1.50 -10.36 -10.02
C LEU A 288 0.51 -11.46 -9.63
N ARG A 289 0.55 -12.63 -10.29
CA ARG A 289 -0.27 -13.79 -9.88
C ARG A 289 0.09 -14.24 -8.47
N GLN A 290 1.38 -14.37 -8.17
CA GLN A 290 1.87 -14.72 -6.82
C GLN A 290 1.46 -13.67 -5.78
N LEU A 291 1.59 -12.38 -6.09
CA LEU A 291 1.16 -11.30 -5.18
C LEU A 291 -0.35 -11.35 -4.91
N ALA A 292 -1.17 -11.71 -5.90
CA ALA A 292 -2.60 -11.89 -5.70
C ALA A 292 -2.90 -12.98 -4.66
N HIS A 293 -2.23 -14.12 -4.77
CA HIS A 293 -2.31 -15.19 -3.77
C HIS A 293 -1.82 -14.71 -2.41
N VAL A 294 -0.66 -14.04 -2.33
CA VAL A 294 -0.12 -13.52 -1.06
C VAL A 294 -1.06 -12.53 -0.38
N VAL A 295 -1.80 -11.71 -1.14
CA VAL A 295 -2.78 -10.76 -0.59
C VAL A 295 -4.00 -11.48 0.00
N VAL A 296 -4.47 -12.56 -0.63
CA VAL A 296 -5.70 -13.25 -0.22
C VAL A 296 -5.46 -14.36 0.79
N GLU A 297 -4.37 -15.11 0.62
CA GLU A 297 -4.05 -16.30 1.40
C GLU A 297 -3.19 -16.00 2.63
N ARG A 298 -2.84 -14.72 2.87
CA ARG A 298 -2.06 -14.20 4.00
C ARG A 298 -2.05 -15.17 5.18
N ASP A 299 -0.92 -15.81 5.41
CA ASP A 299 -0.74 -16.91 6.37
C ASP A 299 -1.74 -16.86 7.55
N LEU A 300 -2.72 -17.76 7.51
CA LEU A 300 -3.39 -18.31 8.69
C LEU A 300 -2.43 -19.24 9.42
#